data_AF-A0AAD4S0F5-F1
#
_entry.id   AF-A0AAD4S0F5-F1
#
_cell.length_a   1.000
_cell.length_b   1.000
_cell.length_c   1.000
_cell.angle_alpha   90.00
_cell.angle_beta   90.00
_cell.angle_gamma   90.00
#
_symmetry.space_group_name_H-M   'P 1'
#
loop_
_entity.id
_entity.type
_entity.pdbx_description
1 polymer ?
#
loop_
_entity_poly.entity_id
_entity_poly.type
_entity_poly.pdbx_seq_one_letter_code
_entity_poly.pdbx_strand_id
1 'polypeptide(L)'
;MGRIVFGGDNINAVDLAFSSLAHWLGAVEEVVGVKVLEANKFPKFHGWTERFKQVPVIKDNLPDYDELVSFFEGVKEQLTDTTT
;
A
#
# COMPACT_ATOMS: atom_id res chain seq x y z
N MET A 1 -23.85 4.14 -8.19
CA MET A 1 -22.53 4.43 -8.78
C MET A 1 -21.58 4.80 -7.65
N GLY A 2 -20.63 3.92 -7.35
CA GLY A 2 -19.67 4.09 -6.26
C GLY A 2 -18.34 4.61 -6.79
N ARG A 3 -17.74 5.55 -6.06
CA ARG A 3 -16.44 6.15 -6.40
C ARG A 3 -15.34 5.09 -6.40
N ILE A 4 -14.70 4.85 -7.54
CA ILE A 4 -13.65 3.83 -7.68
C ILE A 4 -12.39 4.29 -6.94
N VAL A 5 -12.06 5.58 -7.06
CA VAL A 5 -10.81 6.19 -6.57
C VAL A 5 -11.04 7.62 -6.02
N PHE A 6 -10.05 8.33 -5.48
CA PHE A 6 -10.26 9.71 -5.01
C PHE A 6 -10.82 10.60 -6.13
N GLY A 7 -10.35 10.37 -7.36
CA GLY A 7 -10.78 11.09 -8.57
C GLY A 7 -12.19 10.85 -9.07
N GLY A 8 -12.99 9.99 -8.43
CA GLY A 8 -14.31 9.66 -8.95
C GLY A 8 -14.32 8.30 -9.63
N ASP A 9 -14.67 8.32 -10.91
CA ASP A 9 -14.74 7.15 -11.77
C ASP A 9 -13.41 6.86 -12.49
N ASN A 10 -12.45 7.80 -12.45
CA ASN A 10 -11.14 7.70 -13.11
C ASN A 10 -9.99 8.01 -12.13
N ILE A 11 -8.84 7.37 -12.34
CA ILE A 11 -7.58 7.67 -11.63
C ILE A 11 -7.20 9.13 -11.88
N ASN A 12 -6.86 9.86 -10.81
CA ASN A 12 -6.35 11.23 -10.89
C ASN A 12 -4.93 11.37 -10.32
N ALA A 13 -4.42 12.60 -10.30
CA ALA A 13 -3.08 12.90 -9.78
C ALA A 13 -2.88 12.51 -8.30
N VAL A 14 -3.91 12.61 -7.47
CA VAL A 14 -3.85 12.19 -6.06
C VAL A 14 -3.73 10.67 -5.97
N ASP A 15 -4.52 9.94 -6.76
CA ASP A 15 -4.45 8.48 -6.81
C ASP A 15 -3.05 8.01 -7.23
N LEU A 16 -2.42 8.68 -8.19
CA LEU A 16 -1.04 8.39 -8.61
C LEU A 16 -0.01 8.77 -7.54
N ALA A 17 -0.15 9.91 -6.88
CA ALA A 17 0.77 10.36 -5.85
C ALA A 17 0.79 9.43 -4.62
N PHE A 18 -0.35 8.82 -4.28
CA PHE A 18 -0.47 7.89 -3.16
C PHE A 18 -0.41 6.41 -3.58
N SER A 19 -0.22 6.12 -4.87
CA SER A 19 -0.30 4.78 -5.44
C SER A 19 0.68 3.79 -4.79
N SER A 20 1.93 4.21 -4.56
CA SER A 20 2.96 3.40 -3.91
C SER A 20 2.60 3.04 -2.46
N LEU A 21 1.99 3.99 -1.74
CA LEU A 21 1.57 3.79 -0.35
C LEU A 21 0.44 2.75 -0.23
N ALA A 22 -0.41 2.61 -1.26
CA ALA A 22 -1.51 1.65 -1.21
C ALA A 22 -1.03 0.18 -1.15
N HIS A 23 0.15 -0.10 -1.69
CA HIS A 23 0.72 -1.45 -1.76
C HIS A 23 1.85 -1.65 -0.74
N TRP A 24 2.79 -0.71 -0.67
CA TRP A 24 3.97 -0.81 0.22
C TRP A 24 3.63 -0.73 1.70
N LEU A 25 2.60 0.03 2.07
CA LEU A 25 2.23 0.17 3.48
C LEU A 25 1.80 -1.18 4.07
N GLY A 26 1.10 -2.03 3.31
CA GLY A 26 0.71 -3.36 3.76
C GLY A 26 1.91 -4.25 4.09
N ALA A 27 2.91 -4.27 3.21
CA ALA A 27 4.14 -5.04 3.41
C ALA A 27 4.95 -4.52 4.61
N VAL A 28 5.09 -3.20 4.76
CA VAL A 28 5.77 -2.60 5.93
C VAL A 28 5.07 -2.94 7.24
N GLU A 29 3.73 -2.88 7.28
CA GLU A 29 2.95 -3.26 8.46
C GLU A 29 3.19 -4.70 8.87
N GLU A 30 3.29 -5.60 7.88
CA GLU A 30 3.54 -7.03 8.09
C GLU A 30 4.94 -7.27 8.66
N VAL A 31 5.97 -6.68 8.03
CA VAL A 31 7.37 -6.82 8.44
C VAL A 31 7.64 -6.26 9.84
N VAL A 32 6.97 -5.15 10.19
CA VAL A 32 7.10 -4.50 11.50
C VAL A 32 6.14 -5.09 12.54
N GLY A 33 5.10 -5.80 12.11
CA GLY A 33 4.08 -6.38 12.99
C GLY A 33 3.13 -5.32 13.59
N VAL A 34 2.96 -4.18 12.93
CA VAL A 34 2.13 -3.06 13.41
C VAL A 34 1.10 -2.70 12.35
N LYS A 35 -0.15 -2.52 12.74
CA LYS A 35 -1.21 -1.97 11.86
C LYS A 35 -1.33 -0.46 12.03
N VAL A 36 -1.15 0.26 10.93
CA VAL A 36 -1.26 1.73 10.84
C VAL A 36 -2.54 2.10 10.10
N LEU A 37 -2.81 1.45 8.98
CA LEU A 37 -4.01 1.63 8.16
C LEU A 37 -5.15 0.72 8.65
N GLU A 38 -5.69 1.04 9.82
CA GLU A 38 -6.84 0.31 10.35
C GLU A 38 -8.15 0.79 9.70
N ALA A 39 -8.99 -0.15 9.25
CA ALA A 39 -10.26 0.15 8.58
C ALA A 39 -11.26 0.94 9.46
N ASN A 40 -11.21 0.76 10.78
CA ASN A 40 -12.04 1.50 11.74
C ASN A 40 -11.58 2.95 11.93
N LYS A 41 -10.27 3.22 11.84
CA LYS A 41 -9.67 4.56 12.00
C LYS A 41 -9.67 5.35 10.71
N PHE A 42 -9.40 4.68 9.59
CA PHE A 42 -9.27 5.29 8.26
C PHE A 42 -10.16 4.60 7.20
N PRO A 43 -11.48 4.48 7.41
CA PRO A 43 -12.36 3.66 6.57
C PRO A 43 -12.35 4.08 5.10
N LYS A 44 -12.24 5.39 4.82
CA LYS A 44 -12.19 5.91 3.45
C LYS A 44 -10.88 5.57 2.75
N PHE A 45 -9.76 5.71 3.46
CA PHE A 45 -8.43 5.47 2.91
C PHE A 45 -8.15 3.98 2.75
N HIS A 46 -8.51 3.17 3.75
CA HIS A 46 -8.50 1.71 3.65
C HIS A 46 -9.40 1.21 2.50
N GLY A 47 -10.62 1.74 2.37
CA GLY A 47 -11.47 1.37 1.24
C GLY A 47 -10.87 1.79 -0.10
N TRP A 48 -10.15 2.92 -0.14
CA TRP A 48 -9.48 3.39 -1.35
C TRP A 48 -8.30 2.50 -1.75
N THR A 49 -7.44 2.08 -0.81
CA THR A 49 -6.30 1.20 -1.12
C THR A 49 -6.78 -0.12 -1.72
N GLU A 50 -7.84 -0.70 -1.15
CA GLU A 50 -8.45 -1.93 -1.66
C GLU A 50 -9.00 -1.75 -3.08
N ARG A 51 -9.71 -0.65 -3.37
CA ARG A 51 -10.22 -0.39 -4.71
C ARG A 51 -9.12 -0.06 -5.73
N PHE A 52 -8.12 0.71 -5.31
CA PHE A 52 -7.01 1.14 -6.16
C PHE A 52 -6.21 -0.06 -6.69
N LYS A 53 -5.89 -1.03 -5.82
CA LYS A 53 -5.20 -2.27 -6.20
C LYS A 53 -5.99 -3.15 -7.18
N GLN A 54 -7.31 -2.98 -7.28
CA GLN A 54 -8.17 -3.75 -8.19
C GLN A 54 -8.32 -3.10 -9.57
N VAL A 55 -7.81 -1.88 -9.78
CA VAL A 55 -7.84 -1.26 -11.11
C VAL A 55 -6.91 -2.07 -12.03
N PRO A 56 -7.35 -2.55 -13.20
CA PRO A 56 -6.58 -3.50 -14.02
C PRO A 56 -5.13 -3.06 -14.30
N VAL A 57 -4.93 -1.83 -14.76
CA VAL A 57 -3.59 -1.29 -15.04
C VAL A 57 -2.70 -1.23 -13.79
N ILE A 58 -3.28 -1.01 -12.61
CA ILE A 58 -2.53 -1.02 -11.36
C ILE A 58 -2.19 -2.46 -11.01
N LYS A 59 -3.19 -3.33 -10.93
CA LYS A 59 -3.05 -4.75 -10.59
C LYS A 59 -1.98 -5.46 -11.42
N ASP A 60 -1.95 -5.20 -12.73
CA ASP A 60 -1.02 -5.82 -13.66
C ASP A 60 0.43 -5.28 -13.55
N ASN A 61 0.62 -4.16 -12.84
CA ASN A 61 1.92 -3.51 -12.67
C ASN A 61 2.38 -3.45 -11.20
N LEU A 62 1.60 -4.00 -10.25
CA LEU A 62 2.03 -4.09 -8.86
C LEU A 62 3.16 -5.10 -8.75
N PRO A 63 4.22 -4.81 -7.97
CA PRO A 63 5.23 -5.79 -7.65
C PRO A 63 4.59 -6.95 -6.88
N ASP A 64 5.16 -8.14 -7.03
CA ASP A 64 4.76 -9.30 -6.24
C ASP A 64 4.81 -8.96 -4.74
N TYR A 65 3.79 -9.40 -4.01
CA TYR A 65 3.64 -9.01 -2.61
C TYR A 65 4.71 -9.67 -1.73
N ASP A 66 5.06 -10.92 -2.00
CA ASP A 66 6.06 -11.65 -1.21
C ASP A 66 7.46 -11.09 -1.48
N GLU A 67 7.78 -10.76 -2.74
CA GLU A 67 9.03 -10.06 -3.09
C GLU A 67 9.15 -8.71 -2.35
N LEU A 68 8.04 -7.97 -2.27
CA LEU A 68 7.98 -6.69 -1.58
C LEU A 68 8.16 -6.84 -0.07
N VAL A 69 7.57 -7.87 0.55
CA VAL A 69 7.78 -8.21 1.96
C VAL A 69 9.25 -8.55 2.20
N SER A 70 9.85 -9.45 1.41
CA SER A 70 11.27 -9.80 1.52
C SER A 70 12.20 -8.60 1.36
N PHE A 71 11.88 -7.66 0.45
CA PHE A 71 12.62 -6.41 0.33
C PHE A 71 12.59 -5.61 1.64
N PHE A 72 11.41 -5.44 2.26
CA PHE A 72 11.29 -4.69 3.51
C PHE A 72 11.87 -5.43 4.72
N GLU A 73 11.88 -6.76 4.74
CA GLU A 73 12.63 -7.55 5.73
C GLU A 73 14.12 -7.22 5.69
N GLY A 74 14.72 -7.23 4.49
CA GLY A 74 16.13 -6.87 4.31
C GLY A 74 16.43 -5.40 4.67
N VAL A 75 15.49 -4.48 4.42
CA VAL A 75 15.61 -3.08 4.88
C VAL A 75 15.57 -3.00 6.41
N LYS A 76 14.66 -3.74 7.05
CA LYS A 76 14.55 -3.79 8.52
C LYS A 76 15.83 -4.33 9.15
N GLU A 77 16.38 -5.43 8.63
CA GLU A 77 17.64 -6.02 9.11
C GLU A 77 18.80 -5.02 9.07
N GLN A 78 18.98 -4.32 7.94
CA GLN A 78 20.03 -3.29 7.81
C GLN A 78 19.88 -2.14 8.82
N LEU A 79 18.63 -1.70 9.07
CA LEU A 79 18.36 -0.65 10.04
C LEU A 79 18.62 -1.11 11.48
N THR A 80 18.35 -2.38 11.78
CA THR A 80 18.62 -2.94 13.11
C THR A 80 20.10 -3.24 13.33
N ASP A 81 20.83 -3.67 12.30
CA ASP A 81 22.27 -3.97 12.38
C ASP A 81 23.12 -2.70 12.54
N THR A 82 22.71 -1.58 11.95
CA THR A 82 23.43 -0.29 12.08
C THR A 82 23.33 0.30 13.50
N THR A 83 22.47 -0.26 14.37
CA THR A 83 22.25 0.24 15.74
C THR A 83 23.00 -0.58 16.82
N THR A 84 23.88 -1.51 16.43
CA THR A 84 24.78 -2.25 17.34
C THR A 84 26.24 -1.86 17.12
#